data_AF-C5NYD1-F1
#
_entry.id   AF-C5NYD1-F1
#
_cell.length_a   1.000
_cell.length_b   1.000
_cell.length_c   1.000
_cell.angle_alpha   90.00
_cell.angle_beta   90.00
_cell.angle_gamma   90.00
#
_symmetry.space_group_name_H-M   'P 1'
#
loop_
_entity.id
_entity.type
_entity.pdbx_description
1 polymer ?
#
loop_
_entity_poly.entity_id
_entity_poly.type
_entity_poly.pdbx_seq_one_letter_code
_entity_poly.pdbx_strand_id
1 'polypeptide(L)'
;MIRIKFRKKRYFVFVDYENVQGNFFEFIKELPKPLNINIFYSHNNGKMSLELVKMILKDKKNKYYFYKIDSRGKNALDFQLSTYLGSVIKRYPNDNFVIISKDSGFDYAIKFWNERSINIERIPIKIEVKNNKKVDKIEIVAGDINQKVKLSGEELHKKYREFVKQYGQDKGLLLYRKFKRKVK
;
A
#
# COMPACT_ATOMS: atom_id res chain seq x y z
N MET A 1 -5.00 1.71 49.51
CA MET A 1 -5.34 1.12 48.19
C MET A 1 -4.36 1.64 47.14
N ILE A 2 -3.41 0.81 46.69
CA ILE A 2 -2.47 1.18 45.62
C ILE A 2 -3.22 1.04 44.29
N ARG A 3 -3.50 2.17 43.63
CA ARG A 3 -4.17 2.19 42.33
C ARG A 3 -3.12 1.97 41.25
N ILE A 4 -2.93 0.72 40.83
CA ILE A 4 -2.02 0.35 39.74
C ILE A 4 -2.55 0.99 38.44
N LYS A 5 -1.90 2.07 37.99
CA LYS A 5 -2.19 2.69 36.68
C LYS A 5 -1.47 1.88 35.61
N PHE A 6 -2.20 1.02 34.91
CA PHE A 6 -1.67 0.41 33.69
C PHE A 6 -1.38 1.50 32.65
N ARG A 7 -0.13 1.58 32.20
CA ARG A 7 0.24 2.50 31.10
C ARG A 7 -0.51 2.06 29.84
N LYS A 8 -1.27 2.98 29.24
CA LYS A 8 -1.90 2.74 27.93
C LYS A 8 -0.81 2.37 26.90
N LYS A 9 -1.01 1.24 26.20
CA LYS A 9 -0.12 0.81 25.12
C LYS A 9 -0.09 1.86 24.01
N ARG A 10 1.09 2.13 23.49
CA ARG A 10 1.32 3.03 22.34
C ARG A 10 1.17 2.22 21.05
N TYR A 11 0.92 2.94 19.96
CA TYR A 11 0.98 2.39 18.62
C TYR A 11 2.13 3.03 17.86
N PHE A 12 3.01 2.19 17.33
CA PHE A 12 4.09 2.57 16.42
C PHE A 12 3.71 2.11 15.01
N VAL A 13 3.64 3.05 14.08
CA VAL A 13 3.29 2.80 12.68
C VAL A 13 4.54 2.99 11.84
N PHE A 14 4.85 2.04 10.96
CA PHE A 14 5.98 2.05 10.04
C PHE A 14 5.43 2.10 8.64
N VAL A 15 5.59 3.25 7.98
CA VAL A 15 5.04 3.53 6.66
C VAL A 15 6.15 3.38 5.63
N ASP A 16 6.04 2.36 4.80
CA ASP A 16 6.80 2.24 3.56
C ASP A 16 6.15 3.16 2.53
N TYR A 17 6.57 4.42 2.49
CA TYR A 17 5.94 5.42 1.64
C TYR A 17 6.13 5.12 0.14
N GLU A 18 7.25 4.48 -0.21
CA GLU A 18 7.60 4.13 -1.58
C GLU A 18 6.64 3.10 -2.19
N ASN A 19 6.20 2.11 -1.41
CA ASN A 19 5.20 1.15 -1.88
C ASN A 19 3.76 1.66 -1.78
N VAL A 20 3.48 2.52 -0.81
CA VAL A 20 2.11 2.99 -0.55
C VAL A 20 1.69 4.03 -1.59
N GLN A 21 2.58 4.98 -1.94
CA GLN A 21 2.36 6.09 -2.89
C GLN A 21 0.97 6.72 -2.80
N GLY A 22 0.56 7.10 -1.58
CA GLY A 22 -0.79 7.58 -1.32
C GLY A 22 -1.00 8.15 0.07
N ASN A 23 -2.25 8.50 0.35
CA ASN A 23 -2.66 9.06 1.63
C ASN A 23 -2.77 7.97 2.70
N PHE A 24 -1.70 7.73 3.45
CA PHE A 24 -1.69 6.71 4.50
C PHE A 24 -2.63 7.03 5.68
N PHE A 25 -3.20 8.24 5.76
CA PHE A 25 -4.14 8.62 6.81
C PHE A 25 -5.39 7.73 6.83
N GLU A 26 -5.82 7.22 5.68
CA GLU A 26 -6.96 6.30 5.58
C GLU A 26 -6.72 4.98 6.30
N PHE A 27 -5.48 4.50 6.33
CA PHE A 27 -5.12 3.24 6.98
C PHE A 27 -4.97 3.39 8.49
N ILE A 28 -4.66 4.58 8.98
CA ILE A 28 -4.39 4.83 10.40
C ILE A 28 -5.56 5.46 11.16
N LYS A 29 -6.70 5.73 10.50
CA LYS A 29 -7.83 6.46 11.11
C LYS A 29 -8.44 5.73 12.30
N GLU A 30 -8.60 4.41 12.19
CA GLU A 30 -9.21 3.56 13.23
C GLU A 30 -8.22 3.17 14.34
N LEU A 31 -6.92 3.46 14.17
CA LEU A 31 -5.91 3.10 15.18
C LEU A 31 -6.01 4.01 16.41
N PRO A 32 -5.88 3.45 17.64
CA PRO A 32 -5.95 4.23 18.87
C PRO A 32 -4.87 5.32 18.94
N LYS A 33 -5.31 6.58 19.07
CA LYS A 33 -4.43 7.75 19.18
C LYS A 33 -3.89 7.91 20.62
N PRO A 34 -2.69 8.51 20.80
CA PRO A 34 -1.78 9.04 19.78
C PRO A 34 -0.91 7.97 19.11
N LEU A 35 -0.61 8.15 17.82
CA LEU A 35 0.30 7.29 17.07
C LEU A 35 1.71 7.87 16.99
N ASN A 36 2.71 6.99 16.92
CA ASN A 36 4.08 7.32 16.55
C ASN A 36 4.32 6.80 15.13
N ILE A 37 4.26 7.70 14.14
CA ILE A 37 4.26 7.37 12.71
C ILE A 37 5.67 7.60 12.17
N ASN A 38 6.32 6.52 11.72
CA ASN A 38 7.67 6.49 11.18
C ASN A 38 7.57 6.28 9.67
N ILE A 39 7.91 7.30 8.89
CA ILE A 39 7.71 7.35 7.44
C ILE A 39 9.06 7.19 6.74
N PHE A 40 9.21 6.09 5.99
CA PHE A 40 10.40 5.76 5.23
C PHE A 40 10.18 6.13 3.75
N TYR A 41 11.07 6.94 3.17
CA TYR A 41 10.91 7.47 1.80
C TYR A 41 12.24 7.56 1.04
N SER A 42 12.21 7.34 -0.28
CA SER A 42 13.38 7.39 -1.17
C SER A 42 13.45 8.66 -2.02
N HIS A 43 14.60 8.90 -2.67
CA HIS A 43 14.80 10.10 -3.50
C HIS A 43 14.00 10.07 -4.82
N ASN A 44 13.89 8.89 -5.45
CA ASN A 44 13.34 8.77 -6.80
C ASN A 44 11.80 8.64 -6.83
N ASN A 45 11.20 8.06 -5.78
CA ASN A 45 9.74 7.82 -5.68
C ASN A 45 9.08 8.52 -4.48
N GLY A 46 9.83 9.27 -3.66
CA GLY A 46 9.36 9.82 -2.37
C GLY A 46 8.88 11.27 -2.37
N LYS A 47 8.42 11.81 -3.52
CA LYS A 47 7.79 13.13 -3.53
C LYS A 47 6.45 13.06 -2.80
N MET A 48 6.41 13.54 -1.56
CA MET A 48 5.15 13.68 -0.83
C MET A 48 4.28 14.76 -1.48
N SER A 49 3.00 14.48 -1.66
CA SER A 49 2.07 15.49 -2.15
C SER A 49 1.95 16.63 -1.14
N LEU A 50 1.78 17.86 -1.64
CA LEU A 50 1.53 19.03 -0.78
C LEU A 50 0.30 18.84 0.12
N GLU A 51 -0.70 18.10 -0.36
CA GLU A 51 -1.89 17.74 0.41
C GLU A 51 -1.53 16.89 1.63
N LEU A 52 -0.70 15.85 1.46
CA LEU A 52 -0.25 15.01 2.55
C LEU A 52 0.53 15.82 3.59
N VAL A 53 1.42 16.71 3.16
CA VAL A 53 2.17 17.60 4.05
C VAL A 53 1.22 18.50 4.85
N LYS A 54 0.21 19.10 4.20
CA LYS A 54 -0.82 19.91 4.88
C LYS A 54 -1.59 19.09 5.91
N MET A 55 -1.92 17.83 5.63
CA MET A 55 -2.59 16.95 6.58
C MET A 55 -1.71 16.66 7.80
N ILE A 56 -0.41 16.36 7.58
CA ILE A 56 0.55 16.12 8.67
C ILE A 56 0.70 17.35 9.57
N LEU A 57 0.82 18.55 8.99
CA LEU A 57 0.96 19.79 9.77
C LEU A 57 -0.28 20.13 10.61
N LYS A 58 -1.47 19.75 10.14
CA LYS A 58 -2.74 19.94 10.84
C LYS A 58 -2.98 18.90 11.94
N ASP A 59 -2.41 17.71 11.84
CA ASP A 59 -2.59 16.67 12.86
C ASP A 59 -1.76 16.97 14.12
N LYS A 60 -2.47 17.36 15.19
CA LYS A 60 -1.87 17.62 16.51
C LYS A 60 -1.91 16.43 17.46
N LYS A 61 -2.56 15.33 17.07
CA LYS A 61 -2.74 14.13 17.91
C LYS A 61 -1.60 13.15 17.73
N ASN A 62 -1.02 13.06 16.54
CA ASN A 62 0.01 12.08 16.19
C ASN A 62 1.42 12.70 16.16
N LYS A 63 2.42 11.83 16.32
CA LYS A 63 3.84 12.18 16.15
C LYS A 63 4.32 11.61 14.83
N TYR A 64 5.10 12.40 14.10
CA TYR A 64 5.63 12.04 12.79
C TYR A 64 7.14 12.08 12.80
N TYR A 65 7.75 11.03 12.25
CA TYR A 65 9.19 10.86 12.11
C TYR A 65 9.48 10.49 10.66
N PHE A 66 10.45 11.15 10.04
CA PHE A 66 10.77 10.98 8.63
C PHE A 66 12.17 10.41 8.48
N TYR A 67 12.28 9.32 7.73
CA TYR A 67 13.52 8.60 7.50
C TYR A 67 13.76 8.53 5.99
N LYS A 68 14.71 9.34 5.51
CA LYS A 68 15.19 9.23 4.14
C LYS A 68 15.99 7.93 4.03
N ILE A 69 15.54 7.03 3.18
CA ILE A 69 16.25 5.77 2.93
C ILE A 69 17.23 5.93 1.78
N ASP A 70 18.35 5.21 1.89
CA ASP A 70 19.25 4.99 0.77
C ASP A 70 18.58 4.03 -0.23
N SER A 71 18.46 4.45 -1.50
CA SER A 71 17.80 3.68 -2.56
C SER A 71 18.78 2.98 -3.50
N ARG A 72 20.06 2.84 -3.12
CA ARG A 72 21.10 2.19 -3.94
C ARG A 72 20.96 0.67 -4.05
N GLY A 73 20.06 0.03 -3.30
CA GLY A 73 19.83 -1.42 -3.33
C GLY A 73 18.35 -1.79 -3.36
N LYS A 74 18.03 -2.91 -4.04
CA LYS A 74 16.66 -3.40 -4.31
C LYS A 74 15.78 -3.53 -3.05
N ASN A 75 16.37 -3.92 -1.92
CA ASN A 75 15.65 -4.15 -0.65
C ASN A 75 16.13 -3.19 0.45
N ALA A 76 16.75 -2.06 0.08
CA ALA A 76 17.36 -1.16 1.05
C ALA A 76 16.34 -0.60 2.06
N LEU A 77 15.11 -0.36 1.61
CA LEU A 77 14.00 0.04 2.48
C LEU A 77 13.72 -1.03 3.53
N ASP A 78 13.53 -2.28 3.11
CA ASP A 78 13.12 -3.39 3.97
C ASP A 78 14.14 -3.62 5.09
N PHE A 79 15.43 -3.57 4.75
CA PHE A 79 16.51 -3.68 5.72
C PHE A 79 16.53 -2.53 6.71
N GLN A 80 16.44 -1.29 6.23
CA GLN A 80 16.47 -0.10 7.09
C GLN A 80 15.25 -0.03 8.02
N LEU A 81 14.05 -0.30 7.48
CA LEU A 81 12.80 -0.34 8.23
C LEU A 81 12.84 -1.46 9.27
N SER A 82 13.19 -2.69 8.88
CA SER A 82 13.23 -3.85 9.80
C SER A 82 14.26 -3.68 10.91
N THR A 83 15.43 -3.11 10.59
CA THR A 83 16.47 -2.81 11.59
C THR A 83 15.97 -1.79 12.60
N TYR A 84 15.35 -0.71 12.13
CA TYR A 84 14.79 0.30 13.02
C TYR A 84 13.61 -0.23 13.84
N LEU A 85 12.71 -1.01 13.24
CA LEU A 85 11.61 -1.69 13.92
C LEU A 85 12.12 -2.51 15.11
N GLY A 86 13.16 -3.33 14.92
CA GLY A 86 13.77 -4.10 16.01
C GLY A 86 14.30 -3.23 17.15
N SER A 87 14.91 -2.08 16.83
CA SER A 87 15.36 -1.11 17.85
C SER A 87 14.19 -0.52 18.65
N VAL A 88 13.09 -0.15 17.97
CA VAL A 88 11.89 0.38 18.64
C VAL A 88 11.22 -0.70 19.50
N ILE A 89 11.11 -1.94 19.00
CA ILE A 89 10.57 -3.09 19.75
C ILE A 89 11.39 -3.33 21.02
N LYS A 90 12.72 -3.33 20.93
CA LYS A 90 13.61 -3.50 22.09
C LYS A 90 13.35 -2.44 23.16
N ARG A 91 13.08 -1.20 22.74
CA ARG A 91 12.79 -0.09 23.67
C ARG A 91 11.37 -0.11 24.23
N TYR A 92 10.41 -0.67 23.48
CA TYR A 92 8.99 -0.65 23.81
C TYR A 92 8.31 -2.02 23.59
N PRO A 93 8.77 -3.09 24.25
CA PRO A 93 8.37 -4.47 23.92
C PRO A 93 6.88 -4.77 24.18
N ASN A 94 6.23 -3.97 25.04
CA ASN A 94 4.83 -4.16 25.43
C ASN A 94 3.85 -3.29 24.62
N ASP A 95 4.33 -2.47 23.69
CA ASP A 95 3.51 -1.61 22.84
C ASP A 95 3.08 -2.35 21.54
N ASN A 96 2.29 -1.69 20.70
CA ASN A 96 1.73 -2.27 19.47
C ASN A 96 2.43 -1.70 18.23
N PHE A 97 2.60 -2.54 17.22
CA PHE A 97 3.36 -2.21 16.02
C PHE A 97 2.53 -2.50 14.77
N VAL A 98 2.60 -1.59 13.81
CA VAL A 98 1.86 -1.70 12.54
C VAL A 98 2.79 -1.38 11.39
N ILE A 99 2.88 -2.26 10.41
CA ILE A 99 3.55 -1.98 9.14
C ILE A 99 2.49 -1.63 8.09
N ILE A 100 2.71 -0.52 7.39
CA ILE A 100 1.90 -0.10 6.24
C ILE A 100 2.79 -0.23 5.01
N SER A 101 2.68 -1.36 4.32
CA SER A 101 3.36 -1.65 3.07
C SER A 101 2.54 -2.61 2.21
N LYS A 102 2.69 -2.49 0.88
CA LYS A 102 2.18 -3.48 -0.07
C LYS A 102 3.09 -4.72 -0.16
N ASP A 103 4.34 -4.61 0.30
CA ASP A 103 5.30 -5.70 0.26
C ASP A 103 4.96 -6.79 1.29
N SER A 104 4.74 -8.01 0.80
CA SER A 104 4.53 -9.20 1.63
C SER A 104 5.83 -9.72 2.25
N GLY A 105 6.99 -9.24 1.85
CA GLY A 105 8.28 -9.54 2.48
C GLY A 105 8.29 -9.22 3.98
N PHE A 106 7.54 -8.19 4.40
CA PHE A 106 7.38 -7.86 5.82
C PHE A 106 6.57 -8.89 6.62
N ASP A 107 5.79 -9.76 5.97
CA ASP A 107 5.02 -10.81 6.66
C ASP A 107 5.96 -11.79 7.39
N TYR A 108 7.19 -11.98 6.89
CA TYR A 108 8.24 -12.75 7.59
C TYR A 108 8.72 -12.06 8.87
N ALA A 109 8.93 -10.74 8.83
CA ALA A 109 9.31 -9.96 10.01
C ALA A 109 8.19 -9.96 11.07
N ILE A 110 6.93 -9.86 10.62
CA ILE A 110 5.74 -9.93 11.47
C ILE A 110 5.65 -11.28 12.15
N LYS A 111 5.78 -12.38 11.38
CA LYS A 111 5.79 -13.73 11.94
C LYS A 111 6.90 -13.90 12.98
N PHE A 112 8.12 -13.49 12.67
CA PHE A 112 9.27 -13.56 13.56
C PHE A 112 9.01 -12.88 14.93
N TRP A 113 8.36 -11.72 14.92
CA TRP A 113 8.05 -10.96 16.14
C TRP A 113 6.81 -11.48 16.88
N ASN A 114 5.78 -11.93 16.16
CA ASN A 114 4.60 -12.56 16.76
C ASN A 114 4.97 -13.86 17.50
N GLU A 115 5.89 -14.67 16.96
CA GLU A 115 6.46 -15.85 17.64
C GLU A 115 7.19 -15.51 18.95
N ARG A 116 7.54 -14.23 19.15
CA ARG A 116 8.17 -13.67 20.36
C ARG A 116 7.19 -12.83 21.20
N SER A 117 5.89 -13.04 21.00
CA SER A 117 4.81 -12.36 21.71
C SER A 117 4.78 -10.83 21.58
N ILE A 118 5.41 -10.29 20.53
CA ILE A 118 5.28 -8.87 20.18
C ILE A 118 4.00 -8.68 19.38
N ASN A 119 3.18 -7.70 19.74
CA ASN A 119 1.96 -7.40 19.00
C ASN A 119 2.28 -6.59 17.74
N ILE A 120 2.37 -7.27 16.59
CA ILE A 120 2.66 -6.64 15.31
C ILE A 120 1.77 -7.17 14.18
N GLU A 121 1.33 -6.27 13.31
CA GLU A 121 0.53 -6.61 12.13
C GLU A 121 0.92 -5.77 10.89
N ARG A 122 0.53 -6.26 9.71
CA ARG A 122 0.53 -5.46 8.47
C ARG A 122 -0.89 -5.04 8.16
N ILE A 123 -1.11 -3.76 7.85
CA ILE A 123 -2.40 -3.34 7.31
C ILE A 123 -2.46 -3.75 5.83
N PRO A 124 -3.45 -4.58 5.43
CA PRO A 124 -3.63 -4.95 4.03
C PRO A 124 -4.12 -3.73 3.24
N ILE A 125 -3.28 -3.23 2.34
CA ILE A 125 -3.62 -2.07 1.49
C ILE A 125 -4.44 -2.55 0.30
N LYS A 126 -5.77 -2.48 0.43
CA LYS A 126 -6.69 -2.65 -0.69
C LYS A 126 -6.78 -1.31 -1.43
N ILE A 127 -6.23 -1.24 -2.64
CA ILE A 127 -6.45 -0.09 -3.52
C ILE A 127 -7.90 -0.20 -4.02
N GLU A 128 -8.81 0.54 -3.42
CA GLU A 128 -10.09 0.83 -4.08
C GLU A 128 -9.78 1.70 -5.31
N VAL A 129 -9.95 1.12 -6.50
CA VAL A 129 -9.93 1.88 -7.74
C VAL A 129 -11.20 2.74 -7.74
N LYS A 130 -11.14 3.95 -7.17
CA LYS A 130 -12.18 4.96 -7.38
C LYS A 130 -12.14 5.35 -8.86
N ASN A 131 -13.06 4.79 -9.64
CA ASN A 131 -13.35 5.18 -11.01
C ASN A 131 -13.96 6.59 -11.04
N ASN A 132 -13.19 7.62 -10.71
CA ASN A 132 -13.58 9.01 -10.98
C ASN A 132 -13.01 9.43 -12.33
N LYS A 133 -13.66 8.96 -13.40
CA LYS A 133 -13.75 9.69 -14.66
C LYS A 133 -15.17 9.52 -15.17
N LYS A 134 -15.85 10.64 -15.41
CA LYS A 134 -17.03 10.71 -16.27
C LYS A 134 -16.74 9.85 -17.50
N VAL A 135 -17.44 8.74 -17.63
CA VAL A 135 -17.47 7.97 -18.87
C VAL A 135 -18.59 8.59 -19.67
N ASP A 136 -18.23 9.41 -20.65
CA ASP A 136 -19.12 9.68 -21.77
C ASP A 136 -19.62 8.33 -22.28
N LYS A 137 -20.94 8.21 -22.40
CA LYS A 137 -21.60 7.04 -22.98
C LYS A 137 -20.96 6.75 -24.34
N ILE A 138 -20.15 5.70 -24.41
CA ILE A 138 -19.88 5.04 -25.67
C ILE A 138 -20.90 3.90 -25.74
N GLU A 139 -22.00 4.17 -26.44
CA GLU A 139 -22.84 3.11 -27.00
C GLU A 139 -21.96 2.32 -27.97
N ILE A 140 -21.54 1.13 -27.54
CA ILE A 140 -21.12 0.12 -28.50
C ILE A 140 -22.43 -0.48 -29.01
N VAL A 141 -22.80 -0.09 -30.23
CA VAL A 141 -23.85 -0.74 -31.01
C VAL A 141 -23.52 -2.23 -31.02
N ALA A 142 -24.32 -2.98 -30.25
CA ALA A 142 -24.32 -4.42 -30.30
C ALA A 142 -24.97 -4.82 -31.62
N GLY A 143 -24.16 -4.98 -32.66
CA GLY A 143 -24.52 -5.84 -33.77
C GLY A 143 -24.55 -7.27 -33.24
N ASP A 144 -25.71 -7.91 -33.34
CA ASP A 144 -25.98 -9.28 -32.94
C ASP A 144 -24.88 -10.25 -33.38
N ILE A 145 -24.09 -10.77 -32.43
CA ILE A 145 -23.27 -11.96 -32.66
C ILE A 145 -23.34 -12.85 -31.41
N ASN A 146 -24.41 -13.66 -31.35
CA ASN A 146 -24.54 -14.80 -30.44
C ASN A 146 -23.64 -15.97 -30.90
N GLN A 147 -22.32 -15.74 -30.97
CA GLN A 147 -21.33 -16.82 -31.10
C GLN A 147 -20.13 -16.53 -30.21
N LYS A 148 -19.78 -17.49 -29.34
CA LYS A 148 -18.50 -17.49 -28.61
C LYS A 148 -17.37 -17.67 -29.63
N VAL A 149 -16.83 -16.57 -30.14
CA VAL A 149 -15.68 -16.60 -31.05
C VAL A 149 -14.42 -16.93 -30.23
N LYS A 150 -13.82 -18.08 -30.52
CA LYS A 150 -12.56 -18.54 -29.93
C LYS A 150 -11.42 -17.92 -30.73
N LEU A 151 -10.75 -16.92 -30.15
CA LEU A 151 -9.66 -16.21 -30.83
C LEU A 151 -8.34 -16.99 -30.75
N SER A 152 -7.56 -16.93 -31.83
CA SER A 152 -6.21 -17.50 -31.90
C SER A 152 -5.24 -16.74 -30.99
N GLY A 153 -4.09 -17.37 -30.68
CA GLY A 153 -3.05 -16.77 -29.84
C GLY A 153 -2.52 -15.44 -30.40
N GLU A 154 -2.45 -15.31 -31.72
CA GLU A 154 -1.96 -14.11 -32.41
C GLU A 154 -2.95 -12.95 -32.30
N GLU A 155 -4.25 -13.21 -32.46
CA GLU A 155 -5.30 -12.19 -32.34
C GLU A 155 -5.41 -11.66 -30.92
N LEU A 156 -5.28 -12.55 -29.92
CA LEU A 156 -5.21 -12.16 -28.51
C LEU A 156 -4.00 -11.27 -28.23
N HIS A 157 -2.85 -11.60 -28.82
CA HIS A 157 -1.64 -10.80 -28.64
C HIS A 157 -1.77 -9.42 -29.31
N LYS A 158 -2.37 -9.35 -30.51
CA LYS A 158 -2.69 -8.08 -31.17
C LYS A 158 -3.63 -7.22 -30.33
N LYS A 159 -4.67 -7.83 -29.75
CA LYS A 159 -5.62 -7.12 -28.88
C LYS A 159 -4.97 -6.60 -27.59
N TYR A 160 -4.08 -7.38 -26.99
CA TYR A 160 -3.29 -6.92 -25.85
C TYR A 160 -2.46 -5.67 -26.17
N ARG A 161 -1.75 -5.69 -27.31
CA ARG A 161 -0.94 -4.54 -27.75
C ARG A 161 -1.79 -3.30 -28.02
N GLU A 162 -2.98 -3.46 -28.62
CA GLU A 162 -3.92 -2.35 -28.80
C GLU A 162 -4.35 -1.74 -27.46
N PHE A 163 -4.72 -2.57 -26.48
CA PHE A 163 -5.10 -2.09 -25.15
C PHE A 163 -3.97 -1.39 -24.42
N VAL A 164 -2.75 -1.91 -24.50
CA VAL A 164 -1.58 -1.27 -23.88
C VAL A 164 -1.23 0.04 -24.58
N LYS A 165 -1.27 0.08 -25.92
CA LYS A 165 -1.00 1.30 -26.70
C LYS A 165 -1.99 2.42 -26.37
N GLN A 166 -3.27 2.08 -26.18
CA GLN A 166 -4.32 3.06 -25.95
C GLN A 166 -4.47 3.48 -24.49
N TYR A 167 -4.20 2.60 -23.53
CA TYR A 167 -4.51 2.84 -22.11
C TYR A 167 -3.32 2.74 -21.16
N GLY A 168 -2.12 2.47 -21.68
CA GLY A 168 -0.92 2.23 -20.88
C GLY A 168 -0.86 0.81 -20.32
N GLN A 169 0.30 0.41 -19.79
CA GLN A 169 0.61 -0.98 -19.42
C GLN A 169 -0.38 -1.57 -18.41
N ASP A 170 -0.59 -0.89 -17.27
CA ASP A 170 -1.38 -1.43 -16.17
C ASP A 170 -2.89 -1.52 -16.50
N LYS A 171 -3.44 -0.45 -17.10
CA LYS A 171 -4.86 -0.40 -17.49
C LYS A 171 -5.15 -1.25 -18.72
N GLY A 172 -4.21 -1.29 -19.68
CA GLY A 172 -4.30 -2.13 -20.86
C GLY A 172 -4.31 -3.62 -20.52
N LEU A 173 -3.44 -4.06 -19.59
CA LEU A 173 -3.42 -5.44 -19.11
C LEU A 173 -4.72 -5.84 -18.40
N LEU A 174 -5.29 -4.95 -17.58
CA LEU A 174 -6.55 -5.20 -16.89
C LEU A 174 -7.73 -5.36 -17.88
N LEU A 175 -7.81 -4.49 -18.88
CA LEU A 175 -8.84 -4.57 -19.94
C LEU A 175 -8.68 -5.84 -20.78
N TYR A 176 -7.44 -6.18 -21.16
CA TYR A 176 -7.15 -7.40 -21.88
C TYR A 176 -7.56 -8.66 -21.09
N ARG A 177 -7.29 -8.73 -19.78
CA ARG A 177 -7.71 -9.87 -18.94
C ARG A 177 -9.22 -10.05 -18.90
N LYS A 178 -9.98 -8.94 -18.86
CA LYS A 178 -11.46 -8.98 -18.92
C LYS A 178 -11.95 -9.43 -20.29
N PHE A 179 -11.34 -8.93 -21.36
CA PHE A 179 -11.64 -9.32 -22.74
C PHE A 179 -11.37 -10.82 -22.96
N LYS A 180 -10.18 -11.30 -22.62
CA LYS A 180 -9.75 -12.70 -22.79
C LYS A 180 -10.67 -13.71 -22.12
N ARG A 181 -11.28 -13.37 -20.97
CA ARG A 181 -12.26 -14.22 -20.28
C ARG A 181 -13.58 -14.41 -21.02
N LYS A 182 -13.92 -13.51 -21.96
CA LYS A 182 -15.16 -13.56 -22.74
C LYS A 182 -15.02 -14.28 -24.08
N VAL A 183 -13.80 -14.40 -24.59
CA VAL A 183 -13.47 -14.91 -25.94
C VAL A 183 -12.68 -16.23 -25.91
N LYS A 184 -12.59 -16.86 -24.75
CA LYS A 184 -11.94 -18.17 -24.55
C LYS A 184 -12.98 -19.22 -24.17
#